data_AF-X1RMK0-F1
#
_entry.id   AF-X1RMK0-F1
#
_cell.length_a   1.000
_cell.length_b   1.000
_cell.length_c   1.000
_cell.angle_alpha   90.00
_cell.angle_beta   90.00
_cell.angle_gamma   90.00
#
_symmetry.space_group_name_H-M   'P 1'
#
loop_
_entity.id
_entity.type
_entity.pdbx_description
1 polymer ?
#
loop_
_entity_poly.entity_id
_entity_poly.type
_entity_poly.pdbx_seq_one_letter_code
_entity_poly.pdbx_strand_id
1 'polypeptide(L)' 'MKFILYCDHNPRDLGIEDKDGNWNYDRFREHIEVCPDCSRFKDLLDGYLLDNLGKAFDREPLKATEA' A
#
# COMPACT_ATOMS: atom_id res chain seq x y z
N MET A 1 8.43 -0.44 -4.15
CA MET A 1 7.70 0.71 -4.74
C MET A 1 6.90 1.39 -3.63
N LYS A 2 6.96 2.71 -3.48
CA LYS A 2 6.18 3.44 -2.45
C LYS A 2 4.96 4.06 -3.11
N PHE A 3 3.77 3.81 -2.58
CA PHE A 3 2.56 4.48 -3.03
C PHE A 3 2.45 5.83 -2.33
N ILE A 4 2.05 6.86 -3.06
CA ILE A 4 1.77 8.17 -2.48
C ILE A 4 0.27 8.20 -2.20
N LEU A 5 -0.15 8.35 -0.95
CA LEU A 5 -1.56 8.59 -0.66
C LEU A 5 -1.96 9.97 -1.18
N TYR A 6 -3.16 10.07 -1.75
CA TYR A 6 -3.69 11.35 -2.22
C TYR A 6 -4.31 12.20 -1.11
N CYS A 7 -4.52 11.60 0.07
CA CYS A 7 -4.97 12.31 1.26
C CYS A 7 -3.78 12.83 2.09
N ASP A 8 -4.03 13.81 2.94
CA ASP A 8 -3.03 14.40 3.86
C ASP A 8 -2.64 13.46 5.04
N HIS A 9 -3.20 12.25 5.09
CA HIS A 9 -2.88 11.30 6.16
C HIS A 9 -1.54 10.61 5.90
N ASN A 10 -0.73 10.52 6.95
CA ASN A 10 0.52 9.78 6.91
C ASN A 10 0.22 8.26 6.88
N PRO A 11 0.82 7.48 5.96
CA PRO A 11 0.69 6.03 5.93
C PRO A 11 0.99 5.35 7.27
N ARG A 12 1.90 5.91 8.08
CA ARG A 12 2.23 5.39 9.41
C ARG A 12 1.09 5.54 10.41
N ASP A 13 0.42 6.69 10.40
CA ASP A 13 -0.73 6.94 11.27
C ASP A 13 -1.93 6.06 10.90
N LEU A 14 -2.02 5.67 9.63
CA LEU A 14 -3.04 4.76 9.11
C LEU A 14 -2.72 3.28 9.36
N GLY A 15 -1.55 2.96 9.92
CA GLY A 15 -1.08 1.58 10.05
C GLY A 15 -0.80 0.89 8.71
N ILE A 16 -0.68 1.67 7.63
CA ILE A 16 -0.31 1.21 6.30
C ILE A 16 1.20 1.01 6.22
N GLU A 17 2.00 1.86 6.87
CA GLU A 17 3.45 1.70 6.93
C GLU A 17 3.88 1.48 8.39
N ASP A 18 4.69 0.45 8.63
CA ASP A 18 5.30 0.24 9.94
C ASP A 18 6.55 1.13 10.16
N LYS A 19 7.13 1.06 11.36
CA LYS A 19 8.32 1.84 11.73
C LYS A 19 9.58 1.47 10.91
N ASP A 20 9.62 0.26 10.35
CA ASP A 20 10.69 -0.29 9.55
C ASP A 20 10.49 0.04 8.05
N GLY A 21 9.36 0.66 7.70
CA GLY A 21 9.01 1.07 6.34
C GLY A 21 8.30 -0.02 5.54
N ASN A 22 7.86 -1.11 6.17
CA ASN A 22 7.10 -2.15 5.49
C ASN A 22 5.64 -1.74 5.36
N TRP A 23 5.06 -2.03 4.20
CA TRP A 23 3.70 -1.66 3.87
C TRP A 23 2.74 -2.82 4.14
N ASN A 24 1.70 -2.56 4.95
CA ASN A 24 0.56 -3.43 5.14
C ASN A 24 -0.46 -3.19 4.03
N TYR A 25 -0.50 -4.11 3.07
CA TYR A 25 -1.33 -3.99 1.90
C TYR A 25 -2.84 -4.11 2.21
N ASP A 26 -3.23 -4.93 3.18
CA ASP A 26 -4.64 -5.02 3.62
C ASP A 26 -5.13 -3.68 4.16
N ARG A 27 -4.31 -3.00 4.96
CA ARG A 27 -4.62 -1.65 5.46
C ARG A 27 -4.64 -0.61 4.36
N PHE A 28 -3.72 -0.70 3.41
CA PHE A 28 -3.71 0.18 2.24
C PHE A 28 -5.00 0.00 1.42
N ARG A 29 -5.39 -1.25 1.15
CA ARG A 29 -6.61 -1.60 0.44
C ARG A 29 -7.84 -1.07 1.17
N GLU A 30 -7.97 -1.36 2.46
CA GLU A 30 -9.07 -0.86 3.29
C GLU A 30 -9.16 0.67 3.22
N HIS A 31 -8.01 1.36 3.29
CA HIS A 31 -7.96 2.82 3.22
C HIS A 31 -8.41 3.38 1.87
N ILE A 32 -7.91 2.85 0.73
CA ILE A 32 -8.37 3.30 -0.60
C ILE A 32 -9.86 2.96 -0.82
N GLU A 33 -10.41 2.01 -0.06
CA GLU A 33 -11.82 1.68 -0.13
C GLU A 33 -12.74 2.68 0.54
N VAL A 34 -12.30 3.26 1.66
CA VAL A 34 -13.10 4.18 2.48
C VAL A 34 -12.77 5.65 2.27
N CYS A 35 -11.54 5.99 1.88
CA CYS A 35 -11.10 7.36 1.74
C CYS A 35 -11.50 7.92 0.36
N PRO A 36 -12.28 9.03 0.28
CA PRO A 36 -12.75 9.57 -0.99
C PRO A 36 -11.60 10.09 -1.88
N ASP A 37 -10.57 10.73 -1.30
CA ASP A 37 -9.41 11.20 -2.04
C ASP A 37 -8.56 10.04 -2.58
N CYS A 38 -8.31 9.03 -1.74
CA CYS A 38 -7.55 7.85 -2.12
C CYS A 38 -8.35 6.87 -2.99
N SER A 39 -9.69 6.98 -3.04
CA SER A 39 -10.53 6.14 -3.89
C SER A 39 -10.22 6.31 -5.38
N ARG A 40 -9.63 7.44 -5.78
CA ARG A 40 -9.07 7.65 -7.12
C ARG A 40 -8.03 6.61 -7.52
N PHE A 41 -7.34 5.99 -6.56
CA PHE A 41 -6.47 4.86 -6.86
C PHE A 41 -7.25 3.68 -7.42
N LYS A 42 -8.53 3.50 -7.13
CA LYS A 42 -9.35 2.44 -7.72
C LYS A 42 -9.60 2.66 -9.21
N ASP A 43 -9.76 3.91 -9.63
CA ASP A 43 -9.89 4.26 -11.05
C ASP A 43 -8.57 4.09 -11.81
N LEU A 44 -7.43 4.35 -11.14
CA LEU A 44 -6.10 4.23 -11.74
C LEU A 44 -5.54 2.80 -11.70
N LEU A 45 -5.83 2.07 -10.63
CA LEU A 45 -5.44 0.68 -10.42
C LEU A 45 -6.65 -0.16 -10.80
N ASP A 46 -6.71 -0.55 -12.08
CA ASP A 46 -7.67 -1.55 -12.56
C ASP A 46 -7.70 -2.74 -11.58
N GLY A 47 -8.87 -3.34 -11.33
CA GLY A 47 -9.04 -4.37 -10.29
C GLY A 47 -8.02 -5.51 -10.38
N TYR A 48 -7.51 -5.77 -11.59
CA TYR A 48 -6.40 -6.69 -11.83
C TYR A 48 -5.07 -6.27 -11.18
N LEU A 49 -4.73 -4.98 -11.19
CA LEU A 49 -3.51 -4.45 -10.58
C LEU A 49 -3.57 -4.51 -9.06
N LEU A 50 -4.74 -4.26 -8.46
CA LEU A 50 -4.94 -4.41 -7.01
C LEU A 50 -4.78 -5.86 -6.54
N ASP A 51 -5.23 -6.85 -7.33
CA ASP A 51 -5.05 -8.27 -7.00
C ASP A 51 -3.59 -8.72 -7.13
N ASN A 52 -2.87 -8.19 -8.11
CA ASN A 52 -1.45 -8.51 -8.31
C ASN A 52 -0.51 -7.79 -7.35
N LEU A 53 -0.89 -6.62 -6.83
CA LEU A 53 -0.11 -5.90 -5.84
C LEU A 53 0.01 -6.65 -4.52
N GLY A 54 -1.09 -7.28 -4.07
CA GLY A 54 -1.03 -8.19 -2.92
C GLY A 54 0.03 -9.26 -3.12
N LYS A 55 0.04 -9.93 -4.28
CA LYS A 55 1.02 -10.99 -4.60
C LYS A 55 2.47 -10.50 -4.75
N ALA A 56 2.68 -9.25 -5.17
CA ALA A 56 4.01 -8.67 -5.30
C ALA A 56 4.62 -8.33 -3.93
N PHE A 57 3.80 -7.84 -2.99
CA PHE A 57 4.25 -7.50 -1.64
C PHE A 57 4.30 -8.71 -0.70
N ASP A 58 3.44 -9.72 -0.88
CA ASP A 58 3.47 -10.96 -0.10
C ASP A 58 4.67 -11.88 -0.49
N ARG A 59 5.24 -11.68 -1.69
CA ARG A 59 6.33 -12.53 -2.22
C ARG A 59 7.75 -12.07 -1.89
N GLU A 60 7.94 -10.91 -1.28
CA GLU A 60 9.26 -10.48 -0.83
C GLU A 60 9.25 -10.14 0.66
N PRO A 61 9.65 -11.06 1.56
CA PRO A 61 10.50 -10.60 2.63
C PRO A 61 11.74 -10.01 1.96
N LEU A 62 11.95 -8.70 2.07
CA LEU A 62 13.22 -8.06 1.73
C LEU A 62 14.31 -8.85 2.45
N LYS A 63 14.99 -9.74 1.73
CA LYS A 63 16.24 -10.32 2.20
C LYS A 63 17.16 -9.11 2.31
N ALA A 64 17.45 -8.70 3.54
CA ALA A 64 18.52 -7.77 3.80
C ALA A 64 19.72 -8.27 3.00
N THR A 65 20.11 -7.48 1.99
CA THR A 65 21.38 -7.70 1.31
C THR A 65 22.44 -7.37 2.34
N GLU A 66 22.90 -8.41 3.05
CA GLU A 66 24.14 -8.35 3.80
C GLU A 66 25.28 -8.21 2.79
N ALA A 67 26.13 -7.21 3.05
CA ALA A 67 27.23 -6.74 2.21
C ALA A 67 28.41 -7.72 2.13
#